data_AF-A0A5C5YVJ6-F1
#
_entry.id   AF-A0A5C5YVJ6-F1
#
_cell.length_a   1.000
_cell.length_b   1.000
_cell.length_c   1.000
_cell.angle_alpha   90.00
_cell.angle_beta   90.00
_cell.angle_gamma   90.00
#
_symmetry.space_group_name_H-M   'P 1'
#
loop_
_entity.id
_entity.type
_entity.pdbx_description
1 polymer ?
#
loop_
_entity_poly.entity_id
_entity_poly.type
_entity_poly.pdbx_seq_one_letter_code
_entity_poly.pdbx_strand_id
1 'polypeptide(L)'
;MKVAIPTFGARVSPRFDYAETFLVLAMEEQEIVERCLHDASLRSARDRVRWLIAMDIDCVVCGGIDNASADALASAGVCLYSWLAGDIETILASLMMGELHQVN
;
A
#
# COMPACT_ATOMS: atom_id res chain seq x y z
N MET A 1 -3.20 -10.01 8.29
CA MET A 1 -3.26 -9.19 7.07
C MET A 1 -2.05 -8.28 7.00
N LYS A 2 -1.39 -8.18 5.86
CA LYS A 2 -0.20 -7.36 5.63
C LYS A 2 -0.49 -6.27 4.61
N VAL A 3 -0.38 -5.02 5.04
CA VAL A 3 -0.77 -3.83 4.27
C VAL A 3 0.47 -3.05 3.88
N ALA A 4 0.56 -2.60 2.64
CA ALA A 4 1.61 -1.68 2.20
C ALA A 4 1.04 -0.32 1.78
N ILE A 5 1.62 0.75 2.31
CA ILE A 5 1.22 2.14 2.07
C ILE A 5 2.44 2.94 1.61
N PRO A 6 2.51 3.41 0.36
CA PRO A 6 3.51 4.41 -0.04
C PRO A 6 3.27 5.70 0.73
N THR A 7 4.30 6.26 1.37
CA THR A 7 4.15 7.39 2.28
C THR A 7 4.84 8.67 1.79
N PHE A 8 4.30 9.80 2.23
CA PHE A 8 4.91 11.13 2.17
C PHE A 8 4.78 11.77 3.55
N GLY A 9 5.75 11.48 4.43
CA GLY A 9 5.65 11.77 5.86
C GLY A 9 4.52 10.94 6.50
N ALA A 10 3.62 11.60 7.24
CA ALA A 10 2.47 10.96 7.89
C ALA A 10 1.26 10.75 6.94
N ARG A 11 1.44 11.00 5.63
CA ARG A 11 0.36 10.97 4.64
C ARG A 11 0.59 9.90 3.59
N VAL A 12 -0.48 9.46 2.94
CA VAL A 12 -0.38 8.61 1.74
C VAL A 12 0.30 9.40 0.62
N SER A 13 1.29 8.79 -0.02
CA SER A 13 1.95 9.37 -1.18
C SER A 13 0.96 9.55 -2.33
N PRO A 14 0.94 10.71 -3.00
CA PRO A 14 0.06 10.95 -4.15
C PRO A 14 0.30 9.98 -5.33
N ARG A 15 1.52 9.42 -5.45
CA ARG A 15 1.92 8.49 -6.53
C ARG A 15 2.68 7.32 -5.92
N PHE A 16 2.22 6.10 -6.20
CA PHE A 16 2.82 4.84 -5.74
C PHE A 16 4.28 4.69 -6.19
N ASP A 17 4.54 4.98 -7.46
CA ASP A 17 5.83 4.75 -8.13
C ASP A 17 6.90 5.80 -7.80
N TYR A 18 6.50 6.97 -7.27
CA TYR A 18 7.42 8.02 -6.81
C TYR A 18 7.65 8.07 -5.30
N ALA A 19 6.94 7.25 -4.52
CA ALA A 19 7.11 7.28 -3.06
C ALA A 19 8.52 6.83 -2.66
N GLU A 20 9.22 7.59 -1.85
CA GLU A 20 10.55 7.18 -1.38
C GLU A 20 10.46 6.08 -0.31
N THR A 21 9.35 6.03 0.42
CA THR A 21 9.16 5.13 1.56
C THR A 21 7.84 4.40 1.48
N PHE A 22 7.83 3.17 1.95
CA PHE A 22 6.62 2.37 2.15
C PHE A 22 6.49 2.02 3.63
N LEU A 23 5.33 2.30 4.21
CA LEU A 23 4.93 1.76 5.49
C LEU A 23 4.29 0.40 5.24
N VAL A 24 4.89 -0.65 5.81
CA VAL A 24 4.33 -2.00 5.83
C VAL A 24 3.83 -2.29 7.24
N LEU A 25 2.60 -2.78 7.31
CA LEU A 25 1.87 -3.03 8.54
C LEU A 25 1.46 -4.49 8.58
N ALA A 26 1.56 -5.10 9.76
CA ALA A 26 0.90 -6.37 10.03
C ALA A 26 -0.28 -6.11 10.97
N MET A 27 -1.41 -6.72 10.62
CA MET A 27 -2.67 -6.63 11.35
C MET A 27 -3.16 -8.03 11.71
N GLU A 28 -3.54 -8.20 12.96
CA GLU A 28 -4.23 -9.38 13.46
C GLU A 28 -5.61 -8.93 13.96
N GLU A 29 -6.66 -9.54 13.43
CA GLU A 29 -8.05 -9.11 13.62
C GLU A 29 -8.26 -7.63 13.25
N GLN A 30 -8.34 -6.73 14.23
CA GLN A 30 -8.49 -5.28 14.03
C GLN A 30 -7.38 -4.48 14.73
N GLU A 31 -6.28 -5.14 15.10
CA GLU A 31 -5.16 -4.51 15.78
C GLU A 31 -3.91 -4.52 14.89
N ILE A 32 -3.17 -3.41 14.90
CA ILE A 32 -1.87 -3.31 14.23
C ILE A 32 -0.80 -3.83 15.18
N VAL A 33 -0.24 -4.99 14.87
CA VAL A 33 0.78 -5.66 15.68
C VAL A 33 2.21 -5.30 15.26
N GLU A 34 2.40 -4.83 14.01
CA GLU A 34 3.71 -4.44 13.50
C GLU A 34 3.61 -3.22 12.57
N ARG A 35 4.61 -2.34 12.66
CA ARG A 35 4.80 -1.21 11.73
C ARG A 35 6.27 -1.11 11.33
N CYS A 36 6.56 -1.17 10.04
CA CYS A 36 7.91 -1.02 9.51
C CYS A 36 7.95 -0.07 8.31
N LEU A 37 8.88 0.88 8.35
CA LEU A 37 9.18 1.73 7.19
C LEU A 37 10.28 1.07 6.35
N HIS A 38 10.06 1.02 5.05
CA HIS A 38 10.99 0.49 4.07
C HIS A 38 11.34 1.57 3.05
N ASP A 39 12.65 1.79 2.85
CA ASP A 39 13.14 2.60 1.75
C ASP A 39 12.88 1.91 0.40
N ALA A 40 12.33 2.68 -0.52
CA ALA A 40 12.06 2.30 -1.89
C ALA A 40 12.60 3.33 -2.89
N SER A 41 13.33 4.35 -2.45
CA SER A 41 13.85 5.46 -3.27
C SER A 41 14.64 4.98 -4.49
N LEU A 42 15.37 3.86 -4.37
CA LEU A 42 16.17 3.26 -5.45
C LEU A 42 15.42 2.21 -6.30
N ARG A 43 14.12 2.00 -6.09
CA ARG A 43 13.32 0.98 -6.81
C ARG A 43 12.55 1.59 -7.96
N SER A 44 12.61 0.94 -9.12
CA SER A 44 11.70 1.24 -10.23
C SER A 44 10.26 0.85 -9.87
N ALA A 45 9.27 1.34 -10.63
CA ALA A 45 7.86 0.95 -10.48
C ALA A 45 7.68 -0.58 -10.47
N ARG A 46 8.35 -1.26 -11.41
CA ARG A 46 8.33 -2.71 -11.53
C ARG A 46 8.97 -3.41 -10.33
N ASP A 47 10.11 -2.92 -9.86
CA ASP A 47 10.81 -3.52 -8.74
C ASP A 47 10.02 -3.38 -7.43
N ARG A 48 9.28 -2.28 -7.26
CA ARG A 48 8.36 -2.08 -6.14
C ARG A 48 7.28 -3.15 -6.12
N VAL A 49 6.61 -3.39 -7.26
CA VAL A 49 5.58 -4.43 -7.36
C VAL A 49 6.15 -5.80 -7.02
N ARG A 50 7.29 -6.18 -7.62
CA ARG A 50 7.94 -7.47 -7.35
C ARG A 50 8.35 -7.61 -5.88
N TRP A 51 8.85 -6.52 -5.29
CA TRP A 51 9.24 -6.48 -3.89
C TRP A 51 8.04 -6.65 -2.95
N LEU A 52 6.91 -6.00 -3.22
CA LEU A 52 5.68 -6.16 -2.43
C LEU A 52 5.11 -7.58 -2.54
N ILE A 53 5.08 -8.15 -3.75
CA ILE A 53 4.65 -9.54 -3.96
C ILE A 53 5.56 -10.51 -3.18
N ALA A 54 6.88 -10.31 -3.25
CA ALA A 54 7.84 -11.15 -2.52
C ALA A 54 7.78 -10.99 -0.99
N MET A 55 7.12 -9.94 -0.50
CA MET A 55 6.87 -9.72 0.93
C MET A 55 5.54 -10.31 1.40
N ASP A 56 4.80 -11.00 0.52
CA ASP A 56 3.46 -11.53 0.79
C ASP A 56 2.52 -10.44 1.33
N ILE A 57 2.51 -9.28 0.66
CA ILE A 57 1.56 -8.20 0.95
C ILE A 57 0.16 -8.64 0.50
N ASP A 58 -0.82 -8.54 1.41
CA ASP A 58 -2.22 -8.86 1.11
C ASP A 58 -2.92 -7.71 0.39
N CYS A 59 -2.63 -6.47 0.77
CA CYS A 59 -3.22 -5.29 0.13
C CYS A 59 -2.29 -4.08 0.06
N VAL A 60 -2.49 -3.27 -0.99
CA VAL A 60 -1.84 -1.99 -1.20
C VAL A 60 -2.87 -0.88 -1.10
N VAL A 61 -2.59 0.12 -0.27
CA VAL A 61 -3.41 1.31 -0.09
C VAL A 61 -2.62 2.51 -0.56
N CYS A 62 -3.02 3.16 -1.66
CA CYS A 62 -2.23 4.21 -2.28
C CYS A 62 -3.07 5.35 -2.86
N GLY A 63 -2.38 6.43 -3.24
CA GLY A 63 -2.92 7.46 -4.12
C GLY A 63 -3.03 6.95 -5.56
N GLY A 64 -2.41 7.65 -6.50
CA GLY A 64 -2.34 7.24 -7.90
C GLY A 64 -1.34 6.10 -8.13
N ILE A 65 -1.69 5.20 -9.04
CA ILE A 65 -0.86 4.07 -9.50
C ILE A 65 -1.08 3.92 -11.01
N ASP A 66 -0.05 3.50 -11.74
CA ASP A 66 -0.17 3.23 -13.17
C ASP A 66 -0.81 1.86 -13.43
N ASN A 67 -1.45 1.70 -14.59
CA ASN A 67 -2.19 0.48 -14.94
C ASN A 67 -1.31 -0.77 -14.91
N ALA A 68 -0.06 -0.68 -15.38
CA ALA A 68 0.81 -1.86 -15.44
C ALA A 68 1.16 -2.36 -14.03
N SER A 69 1.39 -1.44 -13.08
CA SER A 69 1.61 -1.80 -11.68
C SER A 69 0.33 -2.33 -11.02
N ALA A 70 -0.83 -1.72 -11.28
CA ALA A 70 -2.11 -2.17 -10.76
C ALA A 70 -2.48 -3.59 -11.25
N ASP A 71 -2.37 -3.84 -12.56
CA ASP A 71 -2.65 -5.13 -13.20
C ASP A 71 -1.73 -6.23 -12.64
N ALA A 72 -0.46 -5.92 -12.41
CA ALA A 72 0.51 -6.86 -11.88
C ALA A 72 0.24 -7.23 -10.41
N LEU A 73 -0.17 -6.26 -9.57
CA LEU A 73 -0.60 -6.51 -8.19
C LEU A 73 -1.87 -7.36 -8.16
N ALA A 74 -2.87 -7.01 -8.97
CA ALA A 74 -4.13 -7.76 -9.07
C ALA A 74 -3.91 -9.20 -9.56
N SER A 75 -3.05 -9.39 -10.57
CA SER A 75 -2.69 -10.71 -11.09
C SER A 75 -1.98 -11.60 -10.06
N ALA A 76 -1.33 -10.99 -9.07
CA ALA A 76 -0.69 -11.69 -7.95
C ALA A 76 -1.64 -11.91 -6.75
N GLY A 77 -2.91 -11.52 -6.87
CA GLY A 77 -3.90 -11.64 -5.80
C GLY A 77 -3.82 -10.56 -4.72
N VAL A 78 -3.04 -9.49 -4.94
CA VAL A 78 -2.94 -8.36 -4.01
C VAL A 78 -4.14 -7.44 -4.19
N CYS A 79 -4.86 -7.15 -3.11
CA CYS A 79 -5.99 -6.22 -3.13
C CYS A 79 -5.50 -4.78 -3.28
N LEU A 80 -6.12 -4.00 -4.17
CA LEU A 80 -5.74 -2.61 -4.39
C LEU A 80 -6.85 -1.65 -3.91
N TYR A 81 -6.45 -0.69 -3.07
CA TYR A 81 -7.25 0.47 -2.70
C TYR A 81 -6.51 1.72 -3.19
N SER A 82 -6.94 2.28 -4.32
CA SER A 82 -6.28 3.44 -4.94
C SER A 82 -7.13 4.71 -4.84
N TRP A 83 -6.56 5.83 -5.30
CA TRP A 83 -7.21 7.16 -5.29
C TRP A 83 -7.47 7.71 -3.88
N LEU A 84 -6.71 7.22 -2.89
CA LEU A 84 -6.80 7.67 -1.52
C LEU A 84 -5.78 8.77 -1.25
N ALA A 85 -6.22 9.81 -0.55
CA ALA A 85 -5.39 10.94 -0.16
C ALA A 85 -5.73 11.36 1.27
N GLY A 86 -4.71 11.60 2.08
CA GLY A 86 -4.95 11.98 3.47
C GLY A 86 -3.88 11.49 4.42
N ASP A 87 -4.19 11.63 5.69
CA ASP A 87 -3.43 11.08 6.80
C ASP A 87 -3.54 9.54 6.83
N ILE A 88 -2.42 8.88 7.14
CA ILE A 88 -2.34 7.41 7.12
C ILE A 88 -3.23 6.79 8.19
N GLU A 89 -3.29 7.35 9.39
CA GLU A 89 -4.08 6.78 10.49
C GLU A 89 -5.59 6.89 10.18
N THR A 90 -6.01 7.97 9.53
CA THR A 90 -7.41 8.11 9.05
C THR A 90 -7.76 7.02 8.04
N ILE A 91 -6.88 6.76 7.07
CA ILE A 91 -7.12 5.74 6.04
C ILE A 91 -7.10 4.33 6.63
N LEU A 92 -6.21 4.08 7.59
CA LEU A 92 -6.15 2.80 8.31
C LEU A 92 -7.42 2.53 9.12
N ALA A 93 -7.98 3.55 9.77
CA ALA A 93 -9.26 3.41 10.47
C ALA A 93 -10.38 3.00 9.50
N SER A 94 -10.50 3.67 8.34
CA SER A 94 -11.48 3.28 7.31
C SER A 94 -11.23 1.89 6.73
N LEU A 95 -9.96 1.47 6.58
CA LEU A 95 -9.63 0.10 6.17
C LEU A 95 -10.14 -0.94 7.18
N MET A 96 -9.90 -0.71 8.48
CA MET A 96 -10.34 -1.61 9.56
C MET A 96 -11.86 -1.70 9.69
N MET A 97 -12.57 -0.63 9.34
CA MET A 97 -14.04 -0.59 9.32
C MET A 97 -14.64 -1.17 8.03
N GLY A 98 -13.81 -1.50 7.03
CA GLY A 98 -14.28 -2.00 5.74
C GLY A 98 -14.95 -0.94 4.87
N GLU A 99 -14.62 0.34 5.08
CA GLU A 99 -15.23 1.47 4.37
C GLU A 99 -14.51 1.83 3.06
N LEU A 100 -13.32 1.28 2.84
CA LEU A 100 -12.56 1.53 1.62
C LEU A 100 -13.08 0.66 0.45
N HIS A 101 -13.22 1.28 -0.72
CA HIS A 101 -13.59 0.57 -1.94
C HIS A 101 -12.35 -0.01 -2.62
N GLN A 102 -12.35 -1.32 -2.84
CA GLN A 102 -11.34 -2.02 -3.61
C GLN A 102 -11.58 -1.82 -5.11
N VAL A 103 -10.51 -1.61 -5.89
CA VAL A 103 -10.58 -1.20 -7.31
C VAL A 103 -10.09 -2.26 -8.30
N ASN A 104 -9.96 -3.53 -7.88
CA ASN A 104 -9.45 -4.61 -8.74
C ASN A 104 -10.25 -4.80 -10.04
#